data_AF-A0A832SGR7-F1
#
_entry.id   AF-A0A832SGR7-F1
#
_cell.length_a   1.000
_cell.length_b   1.000
_cell.length_c   1.000
_cell.angle_alpha   90.00
_cell.angle_beta   90.00
_cell.angle_gamma   90.00
#
_symmetry.space_group_name_H-M   'P 1'
#
loop_
_entity.id
_entity.type
_entity.pdbx_description
1 polymer ?
#
loop_
_entity_poly.entity_id
_entity_poly.type
_entity_poly.pdbx_seq_one_letter_code
_entity_poly.pdbx_strand_id
1 'polypeptide(L)'
;MIENENTWSNAVKTNSQDEFHKKFDSALESLKLEFGKKYPLLINGKEVEAEKTFDVRSPSDTRIILAKFPLATKEQTNQAI
;
A
#
# COMPACT_ATOMS: atom_id res chain seq x y z
N MET A 1 20.20 6.61 -3.99
CA MET A 1 20.24 5.18 -3.65
C MET A 1 18.97 4.88 -2.88
N ILE A 2 18.16 3.92 -3.33
CA ILE A 2 16.91 3.58 -2.64
C ILE A 2 17.28 2.72 -1.44
N GLU A 3 16.82 3.08 -0.25
CA GLU A 3 17.19 2.43 1.02
C GLU A 3 16.94 0.90 1.00
N ASN A 4 15.84 0.49 0.39
CA ASN A 4 15.41 -0.92 0.33
C ASN A 4 15.78 -1.62 -0.99
N GLU A 5 16.84 -1.16 -1.67
CA GLU A 5 17.33 -1.81 -2.86
C GLU A 5 18.15 -3.07 -2.49
N ASN A 6 17.96 -4.17 -3.23
CA ASN A 6 18.68 -5.44 -3.03
C ASN A 6 18.56 -6.06 -1.62
N THR A 7 17.48 -5.79 -0.88
CA THR A 7 17.30 -6.27 0.51
C THR A 7 17.51 -7.78 0.64
N TRP A 8 16.99 -8.58 -0.30
CA TRP A 8 17.18 -10.02 -0.30
C TRP A 8 18.64 -10.43 -0.53
N SER A 9 19.29 -9.88 -1.57
CA SER A 9 20.68 -10.20 -1.86
C SER A 9 21.63 -9.80 -0.73
N ASN A 10 21.33 -8.72 -0.02
CA ASN A 10 22.07 -8.32 1.18
C ASN A 10 21.85 -9.32 2.31
N ALA A 11 20.62 -9.74 2.59
CA ALA A 11 20.32 -10.74 3.61
C ALA A 11 21.06 -12.07 3.36
N VAL A 12 21.18 -12.50 2.10
CA VAL A 12 21.96 -13.67 1.71
C VAL A 12 23.46 -13.44 1.96
N LYS A 13 24.01 -12.29 1.57
CA LYS A 13 25.44 -11.96 1.78
C LYS A 13 25.81 -11.91 3.26
N THR A 14 24.89 -11.44 4.11
CA THR A 14 25.10 -11.31 5.56
C THR A 14 24.66 -12.53 6.37
N ASN A 15 24.23 -13.61 5.70
CA ASN A 15 23.69 -14.82 6.33
C ASN A 15 22.54 -14.54 7.32
N SER A 16 21.68 -13.58 6.99
CA SER A 16 20.56 -13.11 7.83
C SER A 16 19.19 -13.41 7.19
N GLN A 17 19.09 -14.44 6.33
CA GLN A 17 17.84 -14.80 5.66
C GLN A 17 16.71 -15.11 6.66
N ASP A 18 16.99 -15.82 7.75
CA ASP A 18 15.98 -16.18 8.76
C ASP A 18 15.34 -14.95 9.41
N GLU A 19 16.16 -13.94 9.72
CA GLU A 19 15.66 -12.68 10.27
C GLU A 19 14.84 -11.91 9.23
N PHE A 20 15.29 -11.92 7.97
CA PHE A 20 14.54 -11.34 6.86
C PHE A 20 13.16 -11.99 6.71
N HIS A 21 13.08 -13.32 6.70
CA HIS A 21 11.81 -14.05 6.61
C HIS A 21 10.89 -13.72 7.79
N LYS A 22 11.40 -13.74 9.02
CA LYS A 22 10.61 -13.37 10.22
C LYS A 22 10.04 -11.95 10.14
N LYS A 23 10.85 -10.98 9.71
CA LYS A 23 10.42 -9.58 9.54
C LYS A 23 9.37 -9.45 8.43
N PHE A 24 9.58 -10.16 7.32
CA PHE A 24 8.64 -10.17 6.20
C PHE A 24 7.28 -10.75 6.62
N ASP A 25 7.28 -11.91 7.29
CA ASP A 25 6.05 -12.55 7.77
C ASP A 25 5.32 -11.66 8.78
N SER A 26 6.05 -11.07 9.73
CA SER A 26 5.47 -10.12 10.69
C SER A 26 4.84 -8.91 10.00
N ALA A 27 5.50 -8.35 8.97
CA ALA A 27 4.98 -7.23 8.21
C ALA A 27 3.71 -7.60 7.43
N LEU A 28 3.66 -8.82 6.87
CA LEU A 28 2.46 -9.34 6.21
C LEU A 28 1.30 -9.50 7.19
N GLU A 29 1.53 -10.02 8.38
CA GLU A 29 0.47 -10.15 9.39
C GLU A 29 -0.05 -8.79 9.84
N SER A 30 0.82 -7.80 10.06
CA SER A 30 0.39 -6.43 10.35
C SER A 30 -0.40 -5.82 9.19
N LEU A 31 0.04 -6.01 7.94
CA LEU A 31 -0.63 -5.47 6.76
C LEU A 31 -2.02 -6.07 6.53
N LYS A 32 -2.20 -7.38 6.79
CA LYS A 32 -3.51 -8.04 6.65
C LYS A 32 -4.58 -7.40 7.53
N LEU A 33 -4.21 -6.85 8.69
CA LEU A 33 -5.13 -6.12 9.57
C LEU A 33 -5.63 -4.80 8.96
N GLU A 34 -4.89 -4.24 8.01
CA GLU A 34 -5.25 -3.01 7.30
C GLU A 34 -6.01 -3.24 5.99
N PHE A 35 -6.25 -4.51 5.60
CA PHE A 35 -6.97 -4.82 4.37
C PHE A 35 -8.38 -4.21 4.36
N GLY A 36 -8.73 -3.62 3.23
CA GLY A 36 -10.01 -2.95 3.03
C GLY A 36 -10.07 -1.52 3.58
N LYS A 37 -8.97 -1.00 4.16
CA LYS A 37 -8.86 0.39 4.60
C LYS A 37 -9.18 1.36 3.47
N LYS A 38 -9.92 2.41 3.80
CA LYS A 38 -10.22 3.53 2.90
C LYS A 38 -9.12 4.57 3.01
N TYR A 39 -8.57 4.97 1.86
CA TYR A 39 -7.59 6.04 1.78
C TYR A 39 -8.25 7.29 1.16
N PRO A 40 -7.91 8.51 1.64
CA PRO A 40 -8.46 9.74 1.11
C PRO A 40 -7.71 10.21 -0.16
N LEU A 41 -8.26 11.21 -0.85
CA LEU A 41 -7.47 11.96 -1.84
C LEU A 41 -6.51 12.87 -1.08
N LEU A 42 -5.30 13.05 -1.62
CA LEU A 42 -4.37 14.04 -1.12
C LEU A 42 -4.24 15.17 -2.14
N ILE A 43 -4.79 16.34 -1.80
CA ILE A 43 -4.75 17.54 -2.64
C ILE A 43 -4.11 18.66 -1.82
N ASN A 44 -2.99 19.21 -2.30
CA ASN A 44 -2.21 20.24 -1.60
C ASN A 44 -1.86 19.87 -0.14
N GLY A 45 -1.50 18.60 0.08
CA GLY A 45 -1.14 18.08 1.40
C GLY A 45 -2.30 17.90 2.37
N LYS A 46 -3.55 18.08 1.91
CA LYS A 46 -4.76 17.87 2.72
C LYS A 46 -5.52 16.63 2.25
N GLU A 47 -6.07 15.91 3.22
CA GLU A 47 -6.99 14.81 2.97
C GLU A 47 -8.33 15.38 2.50
N VAL A 48 -8.79 14.91 1.34
CA VAL A 48 -10.06 15.27 0.73
C VAL A 48 -10.88 13.99 0.56
N GLU A 49 -12.06 13.96 1.16
CA GLU A 49 -13.00 12.86 0.98
C GLU A 49 -13.62 12.92 -0.43
N ALA A 50 -13.73 11.76 -1.08
CA ALA A 50 -14.48 11.61 -2.31
C ALA A 50 -15.81 10.91 -2.04
N GLU A 51 -16.84 11.29 -2.81
CA GLU A 51 -18.17 10.70 -2.74
C GLU A 51 -18.17 9.22 -3.13
N LYS A 52 -17.33 8.86 -4.12
CA LYS A 52 -17.22 7.50 -4.64
C LYS A 52 -15.83 6.93 -4.38
N THR A 53 -15.78 5.62 -4.11
CA THR A 53 -14.55 4.84 -4.03
C THR A 53 -14.63 3.61 -4.91
N PHE A 54 -13.46 3.02 -5.20
CA PHE A 54 -13.35 1.72 -5.84
C PHE A 54 -12.47 0.79 -5.01
N ASP A 55 -12.76 -0.51 -5.10
CA ASP A 55 -12.01 -1.56 -4.42
C ASP A 55 -10.76 -1.92 -5.23
N VAL A 56 -9.60 -1.95 -4.59
CA VAL A 56 -8.39 -2.60 -5.10
C VAL A 56 -8.36 -4.02 -4.55
N ARG A 57 -8.40 -5.00 -5.44
CA ARG A 57 -8.46 -6.43 -5.11
C ARG A 57 -7.13 -7.09 -5.37
N SER A 58 -6.83 -8.13 -4.60
CA SER A 58 -5.62 -8.94 -4.84
C SER A 58 -5.72 -9.65 -6.18
N PRO A 59 -4.69 -9.60 -7.05
CA PRO A 59 -4.68 -10.35 -8.31
C PRO A 59 -4.58 -11.86 -8.08
N SER A 60 -4.00 -12.30 -6.96
CA SER A 60 -3.85 -13.72 -6.62
C SER A 60 -5.14 -14.33 -6.05
N ASP A 61 -6.00 -13.51 -5.42
CA ASP A 61 -7.33 -13.90 -4.96
C ASP A 61 -8.26 -12.68 -4.96
N THR A 62 -9.15 -12.60 -5.95
CA THR A 62 -10.01 -11.44 -6.17
C THR A 62 -11.09 -11.25 -5.10
N ARG A 63 -11.27 -12.23 -4.20
CA ARG A 63 -12.16 -12.10 -3.04
C ARG A 63 -11.57 -11.18 -1.97
N ILE A 64 -10.24 -11.04 -1.94
CA ILE A 64 -9.52 -10.19 -0.97
C ILE A 64 -9.52 -8.75 -1.47
N ILE A 65 -10.10 -7.85 -0.67
CA ILE A 65 -10.03 -6.40 -0.89
C ILE A 65 -8.84 -5.86 -0.10
N LEU A 66 -7.83 -5.33 -0.80
CA LEU A 66 -6.61 -4.80 -0.20
C LEU A 66 -6.83 -3.39 0.33
N ALA A 67 -7.47 -2.52 -0.47
CA ALA A 67 -7.69 -1.13 -0.13
C ALA A 67 -8.90 -0.58 -0.89
N LYS A 68 -9.43 0.55 -0.41
CA LYS A 68 -10.45 1.34 -1.10
C LYS A 68 -9.89 2.72 -1.40
N PHE A 69 -9.85 3.09 -2.67
CA PHE A 69 -9.34 4.39 -3.10
C PHE A 69 -10.47 5.27 -3.65
N PRO A 70 -10.32 6.60 -3.54
CA PRO A 70 -11.31 7.55 -3.99
C PRO A 70 -11.32 7.69 -5.51
N LEU A 71 -12.51 7.88 -6.08
CA LEU A 71 -12.69 8.24 -7.48
C LEU A 71 -12.81 9.76 -7.58
N ALA A 72 -11.74 10.41 -8.05
CA ALA A 72 -11.69 11.87 -8.14
C ALA A 72 -12.69 12.42 -9.17
N THR A 73 -13.36 13.52 -8.83
CA THR A 73 -14.17 14.27 -9.79
C THR A 73 -13.30 15.18 -10.66
N LYS A 74 -13.91 15.79 -11.69
CA LYS A 74 -13.24 16.78 -12.53
C LYS A 74 -12.78 17.99 -11.71
N GLU A 75 -13.61 18.44 -10.77
CA GLU A 75 -13.32 19.56 -9.87
C GLU A 75 -12.14 19.24 -8.96
N GLN A 76 -12.13 18.05 -8.35
CA GLN A 76 -11.03 17.59 -7.50
C GLN A 76 -9.73 17.46 -8.31
N THR A 77 -9.82 17.03 -9.56
CA THR A 77 -8.67 16.96 -10.47
C THR A 77 -8.12 18.37 -10.76
N ASN A 78 -9.00 19.33 -11.05
CA ASN A 78 -8.60 20.72 -11.29
C ASN A 78 -7.98 21.39 -10.05
N GLN A 79 -8.32 20.95 -8.83
CA GLN A 79 -7.71 21.44 -7.59
C GLN A 79 -6.29 20.91 -7.36
N ALA A 80 -5.91 19.82 -8.04
CA ALA A 80 -4.66 19.10 -7.83
C ALA A 80 -3.56 19.47 -8.84
N ILE A 81 -3.87 20.28 -9.85
CA ILE A 81 -2.95 20.76 -10.90
C ILE A 81 -2.65 22.24 -10.65
#